data_AF-M0A3V9-F1
#
_entry.id   AF-M0A3V9-F1
#
_cell.length_a   1.000
_cell.length_b   1.000
_cell.length_c   1.000
_cell.angle_alpha   90.00
_cell.angle_beta   90.00
_cell.angle_gamma   90.00
#
_symmetry.space_group_name_H-M   'P 1'
#
loop_
_entity.id
_entity.type
_entity.pdbx_description
1 polymer ?
#
loop_
_entity_poly.entity_id
_entity_poly.type
_entity_poly.pdbx_seq_one_letter_code
_entity_poly.pdbx_strand_id
1 'polypeptide(L)'
;MAEMVDVQQETIGVGTVAALVLYGYGTFVDETLFGYEATTLAMWVFVGTFAAVAVFHGAYGRRDFAAAHGTAALGLGVFLLASDGPQALLGLLLLLGGGIYIAITTIRVRRELNEAAGSE
;
A
#
# COMPACT_ATOMS: atom_id res chain seq x y z
N MET A 1 16.63 6.48 9.23
CA MET A 1 16.49 5.24 8.43
C MET A 1 15.80 4.15 9.23
N ALA A 2 16.32 3.74 10.39
CA ALA A 2 15.67 2.73 11.25
C ALA A 2 14.24 3.11 11.65
N GLU A 3 14.04 4.28 12.26
CA GLU A 3 12.71 4.77 12.68
C GLU A 3 11.66 4.79 11.56
N MET A 4 12.04 5.21 10.36
CA MET A 4 11.15 5.23 9.19
C MET A 4 10.77 3.82 8.73
N VAL A 5 11.73 2.88 8.75
CA VAL A 5 11.47 1.48 8.41
C VAL A 5 10.51 0.88 9.43
N ASP A 6 10.69 1.17 10.72
CA ASP A 6 9.82 0.69 11.79
C ASP A 6 8.39 1.21 11.60
N VAL A 7 8.20 2.52 11.39
CA VAL A 7 6.87 3.12 11.16
C VAL A 7 6.20 2.55 9.92
N GLN A 8 6.94 2.34 8.83
CA GLN A 8 6.40 1.72 7.62
C GLN A 8 5.95 0.28 7.89
N GLN A 9 6.79 -0.53 8.54
CA GLN A 9 6.47 -1.92 8.86
C GLN A 9 5.28 -2.03 9.79
N GLU A 10 5.20 -1.18 10.81
CA GLU A 10 4.07 -1.11 11.73
C GLU A 10 2.79 -0.72 11.00
N THR A 11 2.83 0.34 10.17
CA THR A 11 1.67 0.80 9.39
C THR A 11 1.13 -0.31 8.47
N ILE A 12 2.03 -0.99 7.74
CA ILE A 12 1.65 -2.11 6.86
C ILE A 12 1.12 -3.28 7.68
N GLY A 13 1.74 -3.58 8.83
CA GLY A 13 1.32 -4.66 9.72
C GLY A 13 -0.10 -4.43 10.25
N VAL A 14 -0.36 -3.26 10.81
CA VAL A 14 -1.69 -2.87 11.31
C VAL A 14 -2.73 -2.90 10.20
N GLY A 15 -2.43 -2.30 9.05
CA GLY A 15 -3.31 -2.29 7.88
C GLY A 15 -3.64 -3.71 7.39
N THR A 16 -2.63 -4.57 7.32
CA THR A 16 -2.80 -5.98 6.90
C THR A 16 -3.66 -6.75 7.87
N VAL A 17 -3.43 -6.62 9.18
CA VAL A 17 -4.25 -7.28 10.22
C VAL A 17 -5.70 -6.82 10.13
N ALA A 18 -5.94 -5.51 10.02
CA ALA A 18 -7.29 -4.96 9.88
C ALA A 18 -7.99 -5.47 8.61
N ALA A 19 -7.29 -5.50 7.48
CA ALA A 19 -7.82 -6.03 6.22
C ALA A 19 -8.14 -7.54 6.32
N LEU A 20 -7.27 -8.34 6.94
CA LEU A 20 -7.51 -9.77 7.13
C LEU A 20 -8.69 -10.06 8.06
N VAL A 21 -8.85 -9.26 9.14
CA VAL A 21 -10.00 -9.37 10.03
C VAL A 21 -11.30 -9.07 9.28
N LEU A 22 -11.33 -7.98 8.50
CA LEU A 22 -12.50 -7.61 7.69
C LEU A 22 -12.81 -8.64 6.60
N TYR A 23 -11.78 -9.15 5.92
CA TYR A 23 -11.93 -10.19 4.91
C TYR A 23 -12.48 -11.48 5.53
N GLY A 24 -11.91 -11.92 6.66
CA GLY A 24 -12.40 -13.08 7.40
C GLY A 24 -13.84 -12.89 7.88
N TYR A 25 -14.16 -11.72 8.44
CA TYR A 25 -15.52 -11.38 8.84
C TYR A 25 -16.50 -11.48 7.67
N GLY A 26 -16.21 -10.82 6.55
CA GLY A 26 -17.06 -10.88 5.36
C GLY A 26 -17.17 -12.28 4.76
N THR A 27 -16.15 -13.12 4.91
CA THR A 27 -16.15 -14.49 4.38
C THR A 27 -16.96 -15.46 5.24
N PHE A 28 -16.90 -15.34 6.57
CA PHE A 28 -17.48 -16.32 7.50
C PHE A 28 -18.78 -15.87 8.15
N VAL A 29 -18.98 -14.56 8.31
CA VAL A 29 -20.19 -13.97 8.91
C VAL A 29 -21.13 -13.46 7.81
N ASP A 30 -20.59 -13.04 6.66
CA ASP A 30 -21.35 -12.56 5.48
C ASP A 30 -22.27 -11.36 5.79
N GLU A 31 -21.87 -10.54 6.76
CA GLU A 31 -22.59 -9.33 7.16
C GLU A 31 -21.94 -8.06 6.62
N THR A 32 -22.75 -7.01 6.48
CA THR A 32 -22.28 -5.67 6.13
C THR A 32 -21.87 -4.88 7.37
N LEU A 33 -20.83 -4.06 7.24
CA LEU A 33 -20.39 -3.11 8.26
C LEU A 33 -20.58 -1.70 7.70
N PHE A 34 -21.27 -0.84 8.46
CA PHE A 34 -21.58 0.53 8.03
C PHE A 34 -22.31 0.62 6.67
N GLY A 35 -23.06 -0.41 6.28
CA GLY A 35 -23.74 -0.49 4.99
C GLY A 35 -22.88 -0.92 3.80
N TYR A 36 -21.63 -1.35 4.05
CA TYR A 36 -20.72 -1.86 3.03
C TYR A 36 -20.34 -3.32 3.29
N GLU A 37 -20.08 -4.07 2.23
CA GLU A 37 -19.50 -5.42 2.35
C GLU A 37 -18.14 -5.36 3.06
N ALA A 38 -17.95 -6.21 4.06
CA ALA A 38 -16.70 -6.21 4.84
C ALA A 38 -15.47 -6.55 3.98
N THR A 39 -15.62 -7.37 2.94
CA THR A 39 -14.59 -7.65 1.93
C THR A 39 -14.20 -6.40 1.13
N THR A 40 -15.17 -5.56 0.77
CA THR A 40 -14.91 -4.26 0.14
C THR A 40 -14.18 -3.32 1.09
N LEU A 41 -14.58 -3.28 2.36
CA LEU A 41 -13.88 -2.50 3.39
C LEU A 41 -12.44 -2.96 3.59
N ALA A 42 -12.16 -4.27 3.50
CA ALA A 42 -10.79 -4.80 3.57
C ALA A 42 -9.90 -4.21 2.46
N MET A 43 -10.43 -4.06 1.25
CA MET A 43 -9.70 -3.41 0.15
C MET A 43 -9.47 -1.92 0.41
N TRP A 44 -10.46 -1.22 0.99
CA TRP A 44 -10.30 0.18 1.40
C TRP A 44 -9.28 0.37 2.51
N VAL A 45 -9.10 -0.61 3.41
CA VAL A 45 -8.00 -0.58 4.39
C VAL A 45 -6.64 -0.59 3.68
N PHE A 46 -6.46 -1.34 2.60
CA PHE A 46 -5.22 -1.28 1.83
C PHE A 46 -5.01 0.07 1.15
N VAL A 47 -6.07 0.70 0.63
CA VAL A 47 -5.99 2.09 0.12
C VAL A 47 -5.50 3.03 1.21
N GLY A 48 -6.12 2.98 2.40
CA GLY A 48 -5.74 3.79 3.55
C GLY A 48 -4.32 3.53 4.01
N THR A 49 -3.88 2.27 3.98
CA THR A 49 -2.52 1.87 4.36
C THR A 49 -1.48 2.48 3.41
N PHE A 50 -1.67 2.37 2.09
CA PHE A 50 -0.77 2.99 1.12
C PHE A 50 -0.78 4.52 1.22
N ALA A 51 -1.95 5.13 1.44
CA ALA A 51 -2.05 6.57 1.65
C ALA A 51 -1.30 7.03 2.91
N ALA A 52 -1.43 6.31 4.03
CA ALA A 52 -0.72 6.61 5.26
C ALA A 52 0.80 6.51 5.07
N VAL A 53 1.28 5.43 4.44
CA VAL A 53 2.71 5.25 4.13
C VAL A 53 3.23 6.35 3.20
N ALA A 54 2.42 6.79 2.22
CA ALA A 54 2.75 7.91 1.35
C ALA A 54 2.95 9.21 2.14
N VAL A 55 2.03 9.51 3.07
CA VAL A 55 2.13 10.69 3.96
C VAL A 55 3.38 10.62 4.82
N PHE A 56 3.68 9.47 5.43
CA PHE A 56 4.87 9.31 6.25
C PHE A 56 6.15 9.51 5.44
N HIS A 57 6.29 8.88 4.27
CA HIS A 57 7.46 9.12 3.41
C HIS A 57 7.58 10.59 2.98
N GLY A 58 6.44 11.25 2.72
CA GLY A 58 6.42 12.69 2.42
C GLY A 58 6.95 13.53 3.58
N ALA A 59 6.48 13.24 4.80
CA ALA A 59 6.91 13.92 6.03
C ALA A 59 8.41 13.70 6.32
N TYR A 60 8.94 12.51 6.01
CA TYR A 60 10.35 12.17 6.18
C TYR A 60 11.24 12.59 4.99
N GLY A 61 10.72 13.34 4.01
CA GLY A 61 11.49 13.88 2.89
C GLY A 61 11.75 12.90 1.73
N ARG A 62 11.23 11.67 1.78
CA ARG A 62 11.36 10.66 0.72
C ARG A 62 10.24 10.78 -0.30
N ARG A 63 10.30 11.84 -1.09
CA ARG A 63 9.26 12.22 -2.06
C ARG A 63 9.01 11.16 -3.14
N ASP A 64 10.03 10.41 -3.51
CA ASP A 64 9.96 9.29 -4.45
C ASP A 64 9.10 8.14 -3.91
N PHE A 65 9.34 7.70 -2.67
CA PHE A 65 8.54 6.68 -2.01
C PHE A 65 7.13 7.19 -1.67
N ALA A 66 7.01 8.46 -1.31
CA ALA A 66 5.72 9.10 -1.09
C ALA A 66 4.86 9.07 -2.36
N ALA A 67 5.44 9.47 -3.49
CA ALA A 67 4.76 9.44 -4.78
C ALA A 67 4.37 8.01 -5.16
N ALA A 68 5.25 7.03 -5.00
CA ALA A 68 4.97 5.65 -5.40
C ALA A 68 3.86 5.00 -4.56
N HIS A 69 3.86 5.18 -3.23
CA HIS A 69 2.78 4.70 -2.36
C HIS A 69 1.47 5.47 -2.61
N GLY A 70 1.56 6.78 -2.86
CA GLY A 70 0.40 7.59 -3.23
C GLY A 70 -0.22 7.12 -4.54
N THR A 71 0.60 6.82 -5.55
CA THR A 71 0.15 6.23 -6.82
C THR A 71 -0.48 4.86 -6.60
N ALA A 72 0.08 4.02 -5.73
CA ALA A 72 -0.52 2.74 -5.37
C ALA A 72 -1.89 2.89 -4.70
N ALA A 73 -2.02 3.82 -3.75
CA ALA A 73 -3.27 4.15 -3.09
C ALA A 73 -4.33 4.65 -4.08
N LEU A 74 -3.95 5.61 -4.94
CA LEU A 74 -4.83 6.15 -5.99
C LEU A 74 -5.24 5.07 -6.98
N GLY A 75 -4.30 4.23 -7.42
CA GLY A 75 -4.59 3.14 -8.34
C GLY A 75 -5.62 2.17 -7.78
N LEU A 76 -5.44 1.75 -6.52
CA LEU A 76 -6.41 0.88 -5.87
C LEU A 76 -7.76 1.59 -5.64
N GLY A 77 -7.76 2.86 -5.24
CA GLY A 77 -8.99 3.64 -5.08
C GLY A 77 -9.77 3.81 -6.39
N VAL A 78 -9.08 4.09 -7.50
CA VAL A 78 -9.67 4.15 -8.85
C VAL A 78 -10.25 2.79 -9.24
N PHE A 79 -9.54 1.70 -8.97
CA PHE A 79 -10.04 0.35 -9.24
C PHE A 79 -11.32 0.04 -8.46
N LEU A 80 -11.37 0.38 -7.17
CA LEU A 80 -12.54 0.13 -6.31
C LEU A 80 -13.76 0.99 -6.71
N LEU A 81 -13.53 2.17 -7.28
CA LEU A 81 -14.59 3.08 -7.72
C LEU A 81 -14.93 2.95 -9.20
N ALA A 82 -14.28 2.05 -9.93
CA ALA A 82 -14.45 1.93 -11.37
C ALA A 82 -15.87 1.51 -11.74
N SER A 83 -16.50 2.27 -12.64
CA SER A 83 -17.81 1.92 -13.21
C SER A 83 -17.71 1.14 -14.52
N ASP A 84 -16.51 1.06 -15.10
CA ASP A 84 -16.24 0.40 -16.38
C ASP A 84 -14.86 -0.27 -16.43
N GLY A 85 -14.68 -1.15 -17.42
CA GLY A 85 -13.45 -1.92 -17.60
C GLY A 85 -12.19 -1.07 -17.80
N PRO A 86 -12.20 -0.05 -18.68
CA PRO A 86 -11.06 0.86 -18.84
C PRO A 86 -10.63 1.58 -17.55
N GLN A 87 -11.57 2.05 -16.73
CA GLN A 87 -11.27 2.67 -15.43
C GLN A 87 -10.63 1.65 -14.47
N ALA A 88 -11.18 0.44 -14.40
CA ALA A 88 -10.61 -0.63 -13.58
C ALA A 88 -9.18 -0.96 -14.02
N LEU A 89 -8.94 -1.07 -15.33
CA LEU A 89 -7.61 -1.31 -15.89
C LEU A 89 -6.64 -0.18 -15.55
N LEU A 90 -7.07 1.09 -15.66
CA LEU A 90 -6.24 2.23 -15.28
C LEU A 90 -5.83 2.16 -13.81
N GLY A 91 -6.78 1.85 -12.91
CA GLY A 91 -6.50 1.67 -11.49
C GLY A 91 -5.46 0.58 -11.24
N LEU A 92 -5.62 -0.58 -11.88
CA LEU A 92 -4.65 -1.69 -11.78
C LEU A 92 -3.27 -1.32 -12.32
N LEU A 93 -3.18 -0.59 -13.44
CA LEU A 93 -1.91 -0.14 -14.00
C LEU A 93 -1.18 0.85 -13.08
N LEU A 94 -1.90 1.77 -12.45
CA LEU A 94 -1.35 2.69 -11.46
C LEU A 94 -0.83 1.93 -10.23
N LEU A 95 -1.65 1.00 -9.69
CA LEU A 95 -1.27 0.17 -8.55
C LEU A 95 -0.01 -0.64 -8.86
N LEU A 96 0.01 -1.31 -10.02
CA LEU A 96 1.14 -2.11 -10.46
C LEU A 96 2.40 -1.25 -10.68
N GLY A 97 2.27 -0.10 -11.34
CA GLY A 97 3.38 0.81 -11.58
C GLY A 97 4.01 1.32 -10.28
N GLY A 98 3.19 1.75 -9.32
CA GLY A 98 3.66 2.15 -7.99
C GLY A 98 4.36 1.02 -7.25
N GLY A 99 3.76 -0.17 -7.24
CA GLY A 99 4.32 -1.37 -6.61
C GLY A 99 5.66 -1.81 -7.22
N ILE A 100 5.76 -1.83 -8.55
CA ILE A 100 7.01 -2.16 -9.27
C ILE A 100 8.11 -1.17 -8.90
N TYR A 101 7.81 0.13 -8.89
CA TYR A 101 8.79 1.15 -8.51
C TYR A 101 9.30 0.93 -7.08
N ILE A 102 8.39 0.74 -6.12
CA ILE A 102 8.74 0.48 -4.72
C ILE A 102 9.66 -0.75 -4.61
N ALA A 103 9.29 -1.86 -5.28
CA ALA A 103 10.06 -3.09 -5.25
C ALA A 103 11.48 -2.90 -5.81
N ILE A 104 11.61 -2.32 -7.00
CA ILE A 104 12.91 -2.09 -7.66
C ILE A 104 13.79 -1.17 -6.81
N THR A 105 13.25 -0.04 -6.36
CA THR A 105 14.03 0.95 -5.60
C THR A 105 14.46 0.38 -4.24
N THR A 106 13.60 -0.42 -3.59
CA THR A 106 13.96 -1.11 -2.34
C THR A 106 15.11 -2.10 -2.55
N ILE A 107 15.09 -2.89 -3.63
CA ILE A 107 16.16 -3.83 -3.96
C ILE A 107 17.48 -3.08 -4.22
N ARG A 108 17.42 -1.97 -5.00
CA ARG A 108 18.60 -1.14 -5.28
C ARG A 108 19.23 -0.58 -4.02
N VAL A 109 18.44 0.06 -3.16
CA VAL A 109 18.92 0.63 -1.90
C VAL A 109 19.52 -0.45 -1.00
N ARG A 110 18.89 -1.63 -0.91
CA ARG A 110 19.46 -2.76 -0.14
C ARG A 110 20.80 -3.23 -0.69
N ARG A 111 20.94 -3.29 -2.01
CA ARG A 111 22.18 -3.67 -2.68
C ARG A 111 23.30 -2.67 -2.38
N GLU A 112 23.03 -1.38 -2.52
CA GLU A 112 24.00 -0.31 -2.23
C GLU A 112 24.48 -0.34 -0.78
N LEU A 113 23.57 -0.57 0.17
CA LEU A 113 23.92 -0.69 1.59
C LEU A 113 24.80 -1.92 1.88
N ASN A 114 24.52 -3.05 1.25
CA ASN A 114 25.32 -4.27 1.41
C ASN A 114 26.71 -4.14 0.77
N GLU A 115 26.80 -3.47 -0.39
CA GLU A 115 28.09 -3.21 -1.06
C GLU A 115 28.96 -2.28 -0.22
N ALA A 116 28.38 -1.23 0.39
CA ALA A 116 29.10 -0.35 1.31
C ALA A 116 29.60 -1.10 2.56
N ALA A 117 28.77 -1.95 3.17
CA ALA A 117 29.13 -2.71 4.37
C ALA A 117 30.17 -3.82 4.12
N GLY A 118 30.27 -4.33 2.89
CA GLY A 118 31.30 -5.31 2.50
C GLY A 118 32.62 -4.69 2.03
N SER A 119 32.70 -3.36 1.97
CA SER A 119 33.91 -2.61 1.59
C SER A 119 34.72 -2.07 2.78
N GLU A 120 34.23 -2.30 4.01
CA GLU A 120 34.95 -2.12 5.29
C GLU A 120 35.56 -3.46 5.76
#